data_AF-A0A383BNC3-F1
#
_entry.id   AF-A0A383BNC3-F1
#
_cell.length_a   1.000
_cell.length_b   1.000
_cell.length_c   1.000
_cell.angle_alpha   90.00
_cell.angle_beta   90.00
_cell.angle_gamma   90.00
#
_symmetry.space_group_name_H-M   'P 1'
#
loop_
_entity.id
_entity.type
_entity.pdbx_description
1 polymer ?
#
loop_
_entity_poly.entity_id
_entity_poly.type
_entity_poly.pdbx_seq_one_letter_code
_entity_poly.pdbx_strand_id
1 'polypeptide(L)'
;MNKPNDLAEVREKFYQDIDGLSMAPLWEVFRSLITHSPKTAALPHCWRYEDVRDWVLRAGDVISAREAERRVLVLENPGLRGQTRITNSLYAGMQLILPGEVAPSHRHSQSAL
;
A
#
# COMPACT_ATOMS: atom_id res chain seq x y z
N MET A 1 21.65 -46.25 14.00
CA MET A 1 20.30 -45.67 13.85
C MET A 1 20.45 -44.16 13.97
N ASN A 2 20.86 -43.50 12.87
CA ASN A 2 21.12 -42.06 12.84
C ASN A 2 19.77 -41.34 12.72
N LYS A 3 19.38 -40.58 13.75
CA LYS A 3 18.14 -39.79 13.73
C LYS A 3 18.31 -38.61 12.77
N PRO A 4 17.55 -38.52 11.67
CA PRO A 4 17.58 -37.39 10.74
C PRO A 4 16.90 -36.12 11.28
N ASN A 5 16.58 -36.05 12.57
CA ASN A 5 15.63 -35.07 13.15
C ASN A 5 16.28 -33.92 13.95
N ASP A 6 17.60 -33.94 14.14
CA ASP A 6 18.29 -33.00 15.06
C ASP A 6 18.58 -31.64 14.41
N LEU A 7 19.00 -31.62 13.14
CA LEU A 7 19.39 -30.37 12.46
C LEU A 7 18.21 -29.42 12.18
N ALA A 8 16.99 -29.95 12.02
CA ALA A 8 15.81 -29.12 11.81
C ALA A 8 15.41 -28.40 13.10
N GLU A 9 15.42 -29.09 14.23
CA GLU A 9 15.11 -28.52 15.55
C GLU A 9 16.17 -27.48 15.97
N VAL A 10 17.46 -27.75 15.74
CA VAL A 10 18.55 -26.80 15.98
C VAL A 10 18.40 -25.54 15.13
N ARG A 11 17.99 -25.69 13.86
CA ARG A 11 17.80 -24.58 12.93
C ARG A 11 16.60 -23.71 13.31
N GLU A 12 15.49 -24.34 13.69
CA GLU A 12 14.30 -23.62 14.16
C GLU A 12 14.60 -22.83 15.43
N LYS A 13 15.31 -23.44 16.39
CA LYS A 13 15.75 -22.72 17.60
C LYS A 13 16.67 -21.55 17.26
N PHE A 14 17.62 -21.74 16.34
CA PHE A 14 18.47 -20.66 15.87
C PHE A 14 17.65 -19.50 15.27
N TYR A 15 16.60 -19.78 14.48
CA TYR A 15 15.73 -18.74 13.93
C TYR A 15 14.98 -17.95 15.01
N GLN A 16 14.47 -18.65 16.03
CA GLN A 16 13.81 -18.00 17.16
C GLN A 16 14.78 -17.14 17.98
N ASP A 17 16.00 -17.62 18.21
CA ASP A 17 17.02 -16.89 18.99
C ASP A 17 17.48 -15.61 18.26
N ILE A 18 17.61 -15.65 16.92
CA ILE A 18 18.01 -14.47 16.13
C ILE A 18 16.84 -13.50 15.84
N ASP A 19 15.59 -13.97 15.84
CA ASP A 19 14.40 -13.12 15.65
C ASP A 19 14.29 -12.05 16.76
N GLY A 20 14.60 -12.42 18.01
CA GLY A 20 14.69 -11.48 19.13
C GLY A 20 15.74 -10.36 18.95
N LEU A 21 16.66 -10.53 18.00
CA LEU A 21 17.68 -9.54 17.62
C LEU A 21 17.31 -8.80 16.32
N SER A 22 16.08 -8.96 15.80
CA SER A 22 15.66 -8.43 14.50
C SER A 22 16.51 -8.93 13.33
N MET A 23 17.04 -10.16 13.42
CA MET A 23 17.79 -10.81 12.35
C MET A 23 16.93 -11.88 11.67
N ALA A 24 17.07 -12.01 10.35
CA ALA A 24 16.33 -12.99 9.57
C ALA A 24 17.28 -13.84 8.70
N PRO A 25 17.01 -15.14 8.54
CA PRO A 25 17.84 -16.01 7.72
C PRO A 25 17.60 -15.76 6.22
N LEU A 26 18.51 -15.06 5.55
CA LEU A 26 18.37 -14.71 4.13
C LEU A 26 18.11 -15.94 3.23
N TRP A 27 18.72 -17.09 3.51
CA TRP A 27 18.56 -18.29 2.70
C TRP A 27 17.13 -18.87 2.69
N GLU A 28 16.28 -18.56 3.68
CA GLU A 28 14.87 -18.95 3.69
C GLU A 28 14.04 -18.16 2.67
N VAL A 29 14.46 -16.93 2.35
CA VAL A 29 13.70 -15.98 1.51
C VAL A 29 14.47 -15.54 0.27
N PHE A 30 15.69 -16.02 0.05
CA PHE A 30 16.59 -15.51 -0.98
C PHE A 30 15.96 -15.49 -2.38
N ARG A 31 15.31 -16.60 -2.75
CA ARG A 31 14.69 -16.76 -4.09
C ARG A 31 13.44 -15.92 -4.29
N SER A 32 12.76 -15.50 -3.23
CA SER A 32 11.61 -14.60 -3.34
C SER A 32 12.05 -13.13 -3.38
N LEU A 33 13.16 -12.78 -2.73
CA LEU A 33 13.73 -11.43 -2.74
C LEU A 33 14.44 -11.10 -4.06
N ILE A 34 15.29 -12.02 -4.55
CA ILE A 34 16.07 -11.81 -5.78
C ILE A 34 15.39 -12.52 -6.93
N THR A 35 14.69 -11.75 -7.75
CA THR A 35 13.91 -12.24 -8.89
C THR A 35 14.58 -11.87 -10.21
N HIS A 36 14.48 -12.75 -11.23
CA HIS A 36 15.06 -12.49 -12.56
C HIS A 36 14.41 -11.29 -13.28
N SER A 37 13.17 -10.97 -12.91
CA SER A 37 12.40 -9.85 -13.45
C SER A 37 11.64 -9.20 -12.31
N PRO A 38 11.36 -7.88 -12.37
CA PRO A 38 10.59 -7.20 -11.35
C PRO A 38 9.26 -7.93 -11.06
N LYS A 39 9.07 -8.35 -9.81
CA LYS A 39 7.80 -8.84 -9.31
C LYS A 39 7.21 -7.79 -8.38
N THR A 40 6.00 -7.35 -8.66
CA THR A 40 5.27 -6.40 -7.85
C THR A 40 3.90 -6.96 -7.52
N ALA A 41 3.40 -6.63 -6.32
CA ALA A 41 2.02 -6.92 -5.96
C ALA A 41 1.04 -6.02 -6.75
N ALA A 42 1.48 -4.84 -7.19
CA ALA A 42 0.66 -3.91 -7.97
C ALA A 42 0.15 -4.56 -9.26
N LEU A 43 -1.17 -4.51 -9.47
CA LEU A 43 -1.84 -5.03 -10.65
C LEU A 43 -2.16 -3.90 -11.64
N PRO A 44 -2.05 -4.13 -12.96
CA PRO A 44 -2.61 -3.22 -13.93
C PRO A 44 -4.11 -3.03 -13.69
N HIS A 45 -4.56 -1.77 -13.65
CA HIS A 45 -5.96 -1.48 -13.39
C HIS A 45 -6.38 -0.17 -14.07
N CYS A 46 -7.65 -0.08 -14.45
CA CYS A 46 -8.24 1.08 -15.11
C CYS A 46 -9.49 1.53 -14.36
N TRP A 47 -9.49 2.77 -13.89
CA TRP A 47 -10.67 3.44 -13.37
C TRP A 47 -11.28 4.28 -14.50
N ARG A 48 -12.36 3.79 -15.12
CA ARG A 48 -13.08 4.60 -16.09
C ARG A 48 -13.81 5.72 -15.36
N TYR A 49 -13.69 6.94 -15.87
CA TYR A 49 -14.28 8.11 -15.22
C TYR A 49 -15.80 7.97 -15.06
N GLU A 50 -16.49 7.43 -16.07
CA GLU A 50 -17.94 7.17 -16.03
C GLU A 50 -18.37 6.27 -14.86
N ASP A 51 -17.55 5.28 -14.49
CA ASP A 51 -17.86 4.34 -13.41
C ASP A 51 -17.66 4.96 -12.02
N VAL A 52 -16.73 5.92 -11.89
CA VAL A 52 -16.33 6.49 -10.59
C VAL A 52 -16.96 7.86 -10.32
N ARG A 53 -17.38 8.59 -11.36
CA ARG A 53 -17.86 9.97 -11.27
C ARG A 53 -18.98 10.13 -10.24
N ASP A 54 -19.98 9.27 -10.28
CA ASP A 54 -21.14 9.38 -9.40
C ASP A 54 -20.80 9.05 -7.94
N TRP A 55 -19.73 8.31 -7.69
CA TRP A 55 -19.20 8.09 -6.33
C TRP A 55 -18.43 9.31 -5.84
N VAL A 56 -17.63 9.94 -6.70
CA VAL A 56 -16.94 11.20 -6.37
C VAL A 56 -17.95 12.29 -6.03
N LEU A 57 -19.03 12.42 -6.81
CA LEU A 57 -20.09 13.40 -6.55
C LEU A 57 -20.84 13.11 -5.23
N ARG A 58 -21.22 11.85 -4.99
CA ARG A 58 -21.89 11.43 -3.74
C ARG A 58 -21.04 11.65 -2.50
N ALA A 59 -19.71 11.69 -2.62
CA ALA A 59 -18.86 12.07 -1.50
C ALA A 59 -19.23 13.44 -0.92
N GLY A 60 -19.72 14.37 -1.77
CA GLY A 60 -20.21 15.68 -1.37
C GLY A 60 -21.39 15.66 -0.42
N ASP A 61 -22.22 14.62 -0.47
CA ASP A 61 -23.43 14.49 0.35
C ASP A 61 -23.15 13.87 1.73
N VAL A 62 -22.04 13.14 1.87
CA VAL A 62 -21.75 12.31 3.06
C VAL A 62 -20.63 12.86 3.92
N ILE A 63 -19.75 13.72 3.40
CA ILE A 63 -18.67 14.32 4.16
C ILE A 63 -18.36 15.73 3.65
N SER A 64 -18.23 16.69 4.56
CA SER A 64 -17.90 18.08 4.20
C SER A 64 -16.41 18.25 3.91
N ALA A 65 -16.02 19.23 3.09
CA ALA A 65 -14.60 19.55 2.89
C ALA A 65 -13.86 19.95 4.18
N ARG A 66 -14.57 20.55 5.16
CA ARG A 66 -14.00 20.91 6.47
C ARG A 66 -13.63 19.68 7.29
N GLU A 67 -14.48 18.65 7.27
CA GLU A 67 -14.25 17.40 8.00
C GLU A 67 -13.13 16.57 7.37
N ALA A 68 -13.08 16.53 6.03
CA ALA A 68 -12.13 15.69 5.32
C ALA A 68 -10.72 16.29 5.16
N GLU A 69 -10.50 17.59 5.45
CA GLU A 69 -9.37 18.45 5.02
C GLU A 69 -9.14 18.53 3.49
N ARG A 70 -9.14 17.37 2.84
CA ARG A 70 -9.15 17.11 1.40
C ARG A 70 -10.12 15.97 1.14
N ARG A 71 -11.31 16.27 0.59
CA ARG A 71 -12.29 15.25 0.20
C ARG A 71 -11.83 14.54 -1.08
N VAL A 72 -11.03 13.50 -0.89
CA VAL A 72 -10.39 12.72 -1.96
C VAL A 72 -10.78 11.26 -1.84
N LEU A 73 -11.22 10.66 -2.94
CA LEU A 73 -11.33 9.22 -3.08
C LEU A 73 -10.05 8.67 -3.69
N VAL A 74 -9.32 7.85 -2.95
CA VAL A 74 -8.02 7.30 -3.36
C VAL A 74 -8.20 6.16 -4.35
N LEU A 75 -7.44 6.21 -5.46
CA LEU A 75 -7.40 5.13 -6.45
C LEU A 75 -6.40 4.05 -6.00
N GLU A 76 -6.82 3.22 -5.05
CA GLU A 76 -5.96 2.14 -4.54
C GLU A 76 -5.86 0.98 -5.52
N ASN A 77 -4.63 0.65 -5.91
CA ASN A 77 -4.34 -0.52 -6.73
C ASN A 77 -4.94 -1.80 -6.12
N PRO A 78 -5.65 -2.65 -6.89
CA PRO A 78 -6.21 -3.90 -6.37
C PRO A 78 -5.19 -4.86 -5.73
N GLY A 79 -3.93 -4.80 -6.17
CA GLY A 79 -2.84 -5.57 -5.59
C GLY A 79 -2.14 -4.91 -4.39
N LEU A 80 -2.49 -3.66 -4.06
CA LEU A 80 -1.95 -2.89 -2.93
C LEU A 80 -3.08 -2.29 -2.05
N ARG A 81 -4.24 -2.96 -1.99
CA ARG A 81 -5.40 -2.48 -1.22
C ARG A 81 -5.03 -2.26 0.25
N GLY A 82 -5.54 -1.17 0.81
CA GLY A 82 -5.27 -0.76 2.20
C GLY A 82 -3.94 -0.05 2.41
N GLN A 83 -3.18 0.24 1.34
CA GLN A 83 -1.89 0.93 1.42
C GLN A 83 -1.92 2.35 0.84
N THR A 84 -3.10 2.87 0.48
CA THR A 84 -3.32 4.25 0.03
C THR A 84 -2.41 4.66 -1.14
N ARG A 85 -2.29 3.80 -2.17
CA ARG A 85 -1.39 4.03 -3.30
C ARG A 85 -1.89 3.41 -4.61
N ILE A 86 -1.61 4.07 -5.72
CA ILE A 86 -1.98 3.60 -7.07
C ILE A 86 -0.87 2.73 -7.70
N THR A 87 0.38 2.98 -7.30
CA THR A 87 1.56 2.16 -7.64
C THR A 87 2.47 2.04 -6.42
N ASN A 88 3.67 1.47 -6.59
CA ASN A 88 4.65 1.36 -5.52
C ASN A 88 5.19 2.72 -5.04
N SER A 89 5.13 3.76 -5.87
CA SER A 89 5.76 5.06 -5.61
C SER A 89 4.84 6.28 -5.79
N LEU A 90 3.63 6.09 -6.32
CA LEU A 90 2.70 7.18 -6.58
C LEU A 90 1.40 7.04 -5.78
N TYR A 91 0.89 8.20 -5.38
CA TYR A 91 -0.47 8.39 -4.89
C TYR A 91 -1.30 9.04 -6.01
N ALA A 92 -2.55 8.61 -6.14
CA ALA A 92 -3.53 9.27 -6.99
C ALA A 92 -4.92 9.17 -6.36
N GLY A 93 -5.72 10.21 -6.56
CA GLY A 93 -7.08 10.28 -6.05
C GLY A 93 -7.92 11.30 -6.80
N MET A 94 -9.23 11.16 -6.69
CA MET A 94 -10.20 12.08 -7.26
C MET A 94 -10.70 13.02 -6.16
N GLN A 95 -10.44 14.31 -6.30
CA GLN A 95 -10.88 15.33 -5.34
C GLN A 95 -12.17 16.02 -5.79
N LEU A 96 -13.10 16.23 -4.86
CA LEU A 96 -14.29 17.07 -5.09
C LEU A 96 -14.28 18.29 -4.17
N ILE A 97 -14.34 19.48 -4.78
CA ILE A 97 -14.60 20.76 -4.10
C ILE A 97 -15.91 21.31 -4.66
N LEU A 98 -16.90 21.53 -3.79
CA LEU A 98 -18.21 22.07 -4.15
C LEU A 98 -18.21 23.62 -4.11
N PRO A 99 -19.19 24.28 -4.75
CA PRO A 99 -19.32 25.73 -4.68
C PRO A 99 -19.34 26.26 -3.23
N GLY A 100 -18.48 27.24 -2.95
CA GLY A 100 -18.34 27.84 -1.62
C GLY A 100 -17.43 27.08 -0.64
N GLU A 101 -16.98 25.88 -0.96
CA GLU A 101 -15.99 25.17 -0.16
C GLU A 101 -14.59 25.74 -0.38
N VAL A 102 -13.79 25.76 0.69
CA VAL A 102 -12.40 26.21 0.66
C VAL A 102 -11.50 25.06 1.07
N ALA A 103 -10.56 24.71 0.20
CA ALA A 103 -9.46 23.80 0.53
C ALA A 103 -8.35 24.62 1.24
N PRO A 104 -8.07 24.39 2.54
CA PRO A 104 -7.08 25.18 3.28
C PRO A 104 -5.67 25.02 2.71
N SER A 105 -4.87 26.09 2.71
CA SER A 105 -3.49 26.09 2.25
C SER A 105 -2.58 25.25 3.13
N HIS A 106 -1.61 24.57 2.53
CA HIS A 106 -0.54 23.85 3.22
C HIS A 106 0.71 23.74 2.35
N ARG A 107 1.78 23.15 2.89
CA ARG A 107 3.02 22.84 2.17
C ARG A 107 3.51 21.46 2.56
N HIS A 108 4.21 20.80 1.65
CA HIS A 108 4.73 19.47 1.85
C HIS A 108 6.02 19.28 1.05
N SER A 109 6.87 18.35 1.47
CA SER A 109 8.08 17.99 0.72
C SER A 109 7.78 17.09 -0.47
N GLN A 110 6.66 16.36 -0.41
CA GLN A 110 6.13 15.56 -1.50
C GLN A 110 5.83 16.45 -2.72
N SER A 111 6.06 15.96 -3.93
CA SER A 111 5.61 16.67 -5.14
C SER A 111 4.15 16.34 -5.45
N ALA A 112 3.40 17.31 -5.95
CA ALA A 112 2.02 17.15 -6.41
C ALA A 112 1.87 17.83 -7.79
N LEU A 113 1.04 17.25 -8.65
CA LEU A 113 0.72 17.71 -10.01
C LEU A 113 -0.77 18.06 -10.10
#